data_AF-A0A849H163-F1
#
_entry.id   AF-A0A849H163-F1
#
_cell.length_a   1.000
_cell.length_b   1.000
_cell.length_c   1.000
_cell.angle_alpha   90.00
_cell.angle_beta   90.00
_cell.angle_gamma   90.00
#
_symmetry.space_group_name_H-M   'P 1'
#
loop_
_entity.id
_entity.type
_entity.pdbx_description
1 polymer ?
#
loop_
_entity_poly.entity_id
_entity_poly.type
_entity_poly.pdbx_seq_one_letter_code
_entity_poly.pdbx_strand_id
1 'polypeptide(L)'
;MCRWARPFPQLFLLSSLMAVTGFHSGDLRAQSIRQQWQASPHARSMDTPEEQERMNTAGCARCHTAQGYQHETLGGMESAAPYSDATGLTCTACHAEGEEGRRIGPIRAGAARDACRGCHDELVTNSPNSLSWCSQWGIFEGTGGAGEEGAGTVVSSHTQMEDGCIGCHMAPSFEGLDPTLVGGHTFRVKTKGDLPPTFNSEPCLSCHKIMTSEILDESQNQVRELLGDLGAMLPQRPDPENPGSTVPRFPADPTLTDLQARASHNYWLVEKDGSLGVHNPAYTRVLLEETMERLAGRDPFRYP
;
A
#
# COMPACT_ATOMS: atom_id res chain seq x y z
N MET A 1 -41.66 -60.94 40.15
CA MET A 1 -41.44 -62.40 40.32
C MET A 1 -41.12 -62.93 38.92
N CYS A 2 -39.97 -63.45 38.50
CA CYS A 2 -38.80 -64.13 39.09
C CYS A 2 -37.51 -63.47 38.54
N ARG A 3 -36.47 -63.14 39.34
CA ARG A 3 -35.42 -63.95 39.99
C ARG A 3 -34.27 -64.42 39.06
N TRP A 4 -33.07 -63.82 39.31
CA TRP A 4 -31.67 -64.32 39.22
C TRP A 4 -31.04 -64.53 37.83
N ALA A 5 -29.74 -64.40 37.58
CA ALA A 5 -28.57 -63.69 38.13
C ALA A 5 -27.37 -64.22 37.30
N ARG A 6 -26.42 -63.36 36.87
CA ARG A 6 -24.95 -63.59 36.93
C ARG A 6 -24.18 -62.41 36.30
N PRO A 7 -22.99 -62.08 36.84
CA PRO A 7 -22.25 -60.87 36.50
C PRO A 7 -21.21 -61.11 35.39
N PHE A 8 -20.91 -60.07 34.61
CA PHE A 8 -19.72 -60.00 33.75
C PHE A 8 -18.91 -58.73 34.06
N PRO A 9 -17.58 -58.76 33.87
CA PRO A 9 -16.63 -57.92 34.58
C PRO A 9 -16.52 -56.51 33.99
N GLN A 10 -16.15 -55.57 34.86
CA GLN A 10 -15.85 -54.18 34.54
C GLN A 10 -14.70 -54.12 33.52
N LEU A 11 -15.00 -53.70 32.29
CA LEU A 11 -13.99 -53.16 31.39
C LEU A 11 -13.61 -51.76 31.90
N PHE A 12 -12.37 -51.63 32.37
CA PHE A 12 -11.70 -50.35 32.52
C PHE A 12 -11.56 -49.70 31.14
N LEU A 13 -12.45 -48.77 30.82
CA LEU A 13 -12.21 -47.78 29.77
C LEU A 13 -11.13 -46.82 30.29
N LEU A 14 -9.88 -47.07 29.91
CA LEU A 14 -8.82 -46.06 29.92
C LEU A 14 -9.18 -45.02 28.86
N SER A 15 -10.04 -44.09 29.27
CA SER A 15 -10.19 -42.77 28.66
C SER A 15 -8.83 -42.08 28.73
N SER A 16 -7.99 -42.30 27.72
CA SER A 16 -6.88 -41.38 27.46
C SER A 16 -7.51 -40.07 26.98
N LEU A 17 -7.79 -39.18 27.93
CA LEU A 17 -7.81 -37.75 27.67
C LEU A 17 -6.44 -37.43 27.07
N MET A 18 -6.36 -37.31 25.74
CA MET A 18 -5.40 -36.39 25.17
C MET A 18 -5.85 -35.01 25.64
N ALA A 19 -5.20 -34.52 26.69
CA ALA A 19 -5.17 -33.10 26.98
C ALA A 19 -4.54 -32.44 25.76
N VAL A 20 -5.38 -32.00 24.82
CA VAL A 20 -5.01 -30.95 23.89
C VAL A 20 -4.83 -29.73 24.79
N THR A 21 -3.58 -29.52 25.22
CA THR A 21 -3.16 -28.28 25.85
C THR A 21 -3.63 -27.16 24.93
N GLY A 22 -4.56 -26.34 25.42
CA GLY A 22 -5.12 -25.23 24.69
C GLY A 22 -4.00 -24.34 24.18
N PHE A 23 -3.76 -24.39 22.87
CA PHE A 23 -3.20 -23.26 22.17
C PHE A 23 -4.19 -22.13 22.38
N HIS A 24 -3.78 -21.14 23.16
CA HIS A 24 -4.61 -19.99 23.49
C HIS A 24 -4.89 -19.27 22.17
N SER A 25 -6.16 -18.92 21.91
CA SER A 25 -6.60 -18.23 20.68
C SER A 25 -5.80 -16.94 20.37
N GLY A 26 -5.16 -16.34 21.37
CA GLY A 26 -4.23 -15.22 21.21
C GLY A 26 -2.93 -15.56 20.47
N ASP A 27 -2.37 -16.77 20.66
CA ASP A 27 -1.13 -17.19 19.99
C ASP A 27 -1.37 -17.48 18.50
N LEU A 28 -2.52 -18.05 18.15
CA LEU A 28 -2.88 -18.33 16.76
C LEU A 28 -3.09 -17.03 15.96
N ARG A 29 -3.73 -16.03 16.57
CA ARG A 29 -3.90 -14.69 15.95
C ARG A 29 -2.58 -13.96 15.79
N ALA A 30 -1.68 -14.05 16.76
CA ALA A 30 -0.35 -13.44 16.65
C ALA A 30 0.51 -14.11 15.57
N GLN A 31 0.42 -15.44 15.44
CA GLN A 31 1.09 -16.18 14.37
C GLN A 31 0.53 -15.81 13.00
N SER A 32 -0.79 -15.69 12.84
CA SER A 32 -1.39 -15.30 11.57
C SER A 32 -0.98 -13.90 11.13
N ILE A 33 -0.91 -12.92 12.05
CA ILE A 33 -0.45 -11.56 11.76
C ILE A 33 1.01 -11.56 11.30
N ARG A 34 1.88 -12.33 11.95
CA ARG A 34 3.29 -12.43 11.56
C ARG A 34 3.43 -13.04 10.16
N GLN A 35 2.67 -14.08 9.84
CA GLN A 35 2.67 -14.70 8.51
C GLN A 35 2.19 -13.72 7.43
N GLN A 36 1.13 -12.95 7.72
CA GLN A 36 0.65 -11.88 6.84
C GLN A 36 1.72 -10.84 6.56
N TRP A 37 2.39 -10.34 7.62
CA TRP A 37 3.48 -9.37 7.47
C TRP A 37 4.65 -9.96 6.67
N GLN A 38 5.06 -11.21 6.95
CA GLN A 38 6.13 -11.89 6.20
C GLN A 38 5.81 -12.03 4.71
N ALA A 39 4.53 -12.18 4.37
CA ALA A 39 4.08 -12.21 2.98
C ALA A 39 3.99 -10.82 2.35
N SER A 40 4.07 -9.73 3.11
CA SER A 40 3.94 -8.35 2.63
C SER A 40 5.25 -7.81 2.02
N PRO A 41 5.19 -6.77 1.17
CA PRO A 41 6.39 -6.08 0.69
C PRO A 41 7.18 -5.38 1.81
N HIS A 42 6.54 -4.99 2.91
CA HIS A 42 7.24 -4.36 4.05
C HIS A 42 8.24 -5.29 4.73
N ALA A 43 7.97 -6.60 4.74
CA ALA A 43 8.95 -7.57 5.24
C ALA A 43 10.18 -7.70 4.33
N ARG A 44 10.09 -7.20 3.08
CA ARG A 44 11.10 -7.34 2.04
C ARG A 44 11.82 -6.05 1.69
N SER A 45 11.72 -5.02 2.54
CA SER A 45 12.34 -3.72 2.24
C SER A 45 13.87 -3.75 2.27
N MET A 46 14.48 -4.82 2.80
CA MET A 46 15.92 -4.97 3.08
C MET A 46 16.35 -6.45 3.00
N ASP A 47 15.87 -7.20 2.01
CA ASP A 47 16.07 -8.67 1.92
C ASP A 47 17.52 -9.07 1.61
N THR A 48 18.26 -8.24 0.87
CA THR A 48 19.66 -8.47 0.50
C THR A 48 20.63 -7.51 1.21
N PRO A 49 21.90 -7.87 1.40
CA PRO A 49 22.92 -6.96 1.93
C PRO A 49 23.04 -5.66 1.12
N GLU A 50 22.93 -5.74 -0.21
CA GLU A 50 22.98 -4.59 -1.10
C GLU A 50 21.78 -3.67 -0.91
N GLU A 51 20.58 -4.22 -0.72
CA GLU A 51 19.39 -3.44 -0.36
C GLU A 51 19.51 -2.84 1.03
N GLN A 52 20.07 -3.57 2.00
CA GLN A 52 20.31 -3.05 3.35
C GLN A 52 21.20 -1.82 3.33
N GLU A 53 22.31 -1.89 2.59
CA GLU A 53 23.21 -0.74 2.42
C GLU A 53 22.51 0.43 1.72
N ARG A 54 21.84 0.16 0.58
CA ARG A 54 21.15 1.18 -0.21
C ARG A 54 20.01 1.85 0.53
N MET A 55 19.20 1.09 1.27
CA MET A 55 18.03 1.61 1.98
C MET A 55 18.38 2.32 3.28
N ASN A 56 19.57 2.06 3.81
CA ASN A 56 20.09 2.72 5.00
C ASN A 56 20.93 3.97 4.66
N THR A 57 20.62 4.66 3.56
CA THR A 57 21.22 5.96 3.24
C THR A 57 20.27 7.10 3.60
N ALA A 58 20.83 8.30 3.79
CA ALA A 58 20.04 9.52 3.97
C ALA A 58 19.01 9.68 2.84
N GLY A 59 17.78 10.04 3.19
CA GLY A 59 16.65 10.14 2.26
C GLY A 59 15.91 8.82 1.99
N CYS A 60 16.57 7.66 2.07
CA CYS A 60 15.93 6.34 1.91
C CYS A 60 15.51 5.75 3.27
N ALA A 61 16.36 5.95 4.29
CA ALA A 61 16.20 5.33 5.60
C ALA A 61 14.89 5.74 6.30
N ARG A 62 14.41 6.98 6.09
CA ARG A 62 13.13 7.49 6.60
C ARG A 62 11.92 6.59 6.29
N CYS A 63 11.97 5.83 5.21
CA CYS A 63 10.87 4.97 4.79
C CYS A 63 11.23 3.48 4.81
N HIS A 64 12.48 3.13 4.57
CA HIS A 64 12.87 1.72 4.38
C HIS A 64 13.48 1.06 5.61
N THR A 65 13.77 1.84 6.66
CA THR A 65 14.27 1.33 7.94
C THR A 65 13.30 1.63 9.07
N ALA A 66 13.17 0.72 10.05
CA ALA A 66 12.37 0.99 11.25
C ALA A 66 12.94 2.18 12.06
N GLN A 67 14.26 2.33 12.10
CA GLN A 67 14.97 3.39 12.82
C GLN A 67 14.74 4.75 12.16
N GLY A 68 14.95 4.85 10.85
CA GLY A 68 14.71 6.09 10.11
C GLY A 68 13.25 6.50 10.13
N TYR A 69 12.31 5.54 10.04
CA TYR A 69 10.89 5.86 10.20
C TYR A 69 10.57 6.48 11.58
N GLN A 70 11.12 5.91 12.65
CA GLN A 70 10.91 6.43 14.00
C GLN A 70 11.63 7.77 14.24
N HIS A 71 12.86 7.90 13.76
CA HIS A 71 13.71 9.06 14.00
C HIS A 71 13.33 10.26 13.11
N GLU A 72 13.25 10.03 11.79
CA GLU A 72 13.04 11.08 10.80
C GLU A 72 11.54 11.32 10.58
N THR A 73 10.81 10.26 10.20
CA THR A 73 9.41 10.42 9.75
C THR A 73 8.47 10.76 10.90
N LEU A 74 8.56 10.03 12.03
CA LEU A 74 7.75 10.32 13.21
C LEU A 74 8.37 11.39 14.12
N GLY A 75 9.70 11.41 14.23
CA GLY A 75 10.41 12.31 15.14
C GLY A 75 10.69 13.70 14.56
N GLY A 76 10.57 13.87 13.23
CA GLY A 76 10.88 15.13 12.54
C GLY A 76 12.36 15.53 12.61
N MET A 77 13.26 14.58 12.91
CA MET A 77 14.69 14.83 13.05
C MET A 77 15.42 14.70 11.71
N GLU A 78 16.59 15.34 11.59
CA GLU A 78 17.47 15.13 10.43
C GLU A 78 17.94 13.67 10.36
N SER A 79 18.24 13.19 9.14
CA SER A 79 18.66 11.81 8.95
C SER A 79 19.96 11.51 9.69
N ALA A 80 19.92 10.48 10.53
CA ALA A 80 21.10 9.92 11.20
C ALA A 80 21.64 8.69 10.45
N ALA A 81 21.17 8.44 9.22
CA ALA A 81 21.62 7.33 8.40
C ALA A 81 23.11 7.48 8.01
N PRO A 82 23.87 6.38 7.95
CA PRO A 82 23.42 5.00 8.17
C PRO A 82 23.22 4.66 9.65
N TYR A 83 22.12 3.99 9.95
CA TYR A 83 21.83 3.46 11.28
C TYR A 83 22.63 2.17 11.51
N SER A 84 23.33 2.06 12.65
CA SER A 84 24.17 0.90 12.99
C SER A 84 23.37 -0.38 13.26
N ASP A 85 22.10 -0.24 13.61
CA ASP A 85 21.16 -1.31 13.95
C ASP A 85 19.99 -1.38 12.96
N ALA A 86 20.15 -0.84 11.74
CA ALA A 86 19.09 -0.74 10.75
C ALA A 86 18.38 -2.08 10.52
N THR A 87 17.06 -2.06 10.67
CA THR A 87 16.18 -3.17 10.29
C THR A 87 15.16 -2.67 9.28
N GLY A 88 14.62 -3.56 8.44
CA GLY A 88 13.52 -3.23 7.54
C GLY A 88 12.25 -2.80 8.30
N LEU A 89 11.14 -2.62 7.57
CA LEU A 89 9.86 -2.24 8.20
C LEU A 89 9.24 -3.41 8.96
N THR A 90 9.71 -3.62 10.19
CA THR A 90 9.20 -4.63 11.12
C THR A 90 8.03 -4.10 11.97
N CYS A 91 7.47 -4.94 12.85
CA CYS A 91 6.37 -4.57 13.72
C CYS A 91 6.65 -3.31 14.55
N THR A 92 7.91 -3.11 14.97
CA THR A 92 8.31 -1.99 15.83
C THR A 92 8.36 -0.66 15.10
N ALA A 93 8.38 -0.66 13.76
CA ALA A 93 8.27 0.58 12.98
C ALA A 93 6.89 1.22 13.20
N CYS A 94 5.81 0.45 13.13
CA CYS A 94 4.45 0.96 13.28
C CYS A 94 3.95 0.92 14.73
N HIS A 95 4.34 -0.09 15.50
CA HIS A 95 3.86 -0.29 16.87
C HIS A 95 4.88 0.08 17.92
N ALA A 96 4.40 0.73 18.98
CA ALA A 96 5.15 0.90 20.22
C ALA A 96 5.36 -0.46 20.91
N GLU A 97 6.23 -0.49 21.91
CA GLU A 97 6.31 -1.63 22.81
C GLU A 97 4.98 -1.76 23.57
N GLY A 98 4.55 -3.01 23.81
CA GLY A 98 3.34 -3.26 24.58
C GLY A 98 3.61 -3.18 26.08
N GLU A 99 2.60 -2.76 26.83
CA GLU A 99 2.62 -2.81 28.29
C GLU A 99 2.24 -4.21 28.81
N GLU A 100 2.56 -4.48 30.07
CA GLU A 100 2.29 -5.71 30.85
C GLU A 100 1.41 -6.77 30.16
N GLY A 101 2.05 -7.86 29.69
CA GLY A 101 1.35 -9.01 29.09
C GLY A 101 1.03 -8.89 27.60
N ARG A 102 1.23 -7.72 26.96
CA ARG A 102 1.06 -7.53 25.51
C ARG A 102 2.41 -7.32 24.83
N ARG A 103 2.70 -8.10 23.78
CA ARG A 103 3.98 -8.01 23.04
C ARG A 103 4.08 -6.84 22.05
N ILE A 104 2.96 -6.25 21.64
CA ILE A 104 2.88 -5.17 20.64
C ILE A 104 1.95 -4.08 21.14
N GLY A 105 2.43 -2.84 21.24
CA GLY A 105 1.70 -1.68 21.75
C GLY A 105 0.82 -0.96 20.72
N PRO A 106 0.35 0.26 21.06
CA PRO A 106 -0.43 1.10 20.14
C PRO A 106 0.39 1.52 18.92
N ILE A 107 -0.28 2.10 17.92
CA ILE A 107 0.37 2.68 16.74
C ILE A 107 1.17 3.92 17.16
N ARG A 108 2.45 4.00 16.75
CA ARG A 108 3.36 5.09 17.10
C ARG A 108 2.92 6.45 16.53
N ALA A 109 2.31 6.44 15.34
CA ALA A 109 1.79 7.64 14.69
C ALA A 109 0.52 8.20 15.34
N GLY A 110 0.03 7.63 16.44
CA GLY A 110 -1.21 8.03 17.10
C GLY A 110 -2.45 7.41 16.45
N ALA A 111 -2.60 7.54 15.13
CA ALA A 111 -3.66 6.89 14.36
C ALA A 111 -3.11 5.98 13.25
N ALA A 112 -3.86 4.93 12.91
CA ALA A 112 -3.45 3.98 11.88
C ALA A 112 -3.37 4.60 10.48
N ARG A 113 -4.25 5.57 10.17
CA ARG A 113 -4.19 6.36 8.92
C ARG A 113 -2.85 7.11 8.77
N ASP A 114 -2.32 7.65 9.86
CA ASP A 114 -1.11 8.48 9.84
C ASP A 114 0.16 7.62 9.72
N ALA A 115 0.10 6.36 10.17
CA ALA A 115 1.21 5.42 10.04
C ALA A 115 1.54 5.06 8.58
N CYS A 116 0.60 5.25 7.64
CA CYS A 116 0.81 4.96 6.22
C CYS A 116 1.43 6.18 5.52
N ARG A 117 0.89 7.37 5.79
CA ARG A 117 1.28 8.64 5.13
C ARG A 117 2.77 8.94 5.28
N GLY A 118 3.37 8.66 6.45
CA GLY A 118 4.77 9.02 6.69
C GLY A 118 5.76 8.49 5.64
N CYS A 119 5.44 7.34 5.04
CA CYS A 119 6.20 6.76 3.93
C CYS A 119 5.52 6.94 2.57
N HIS A 120 4.20 6.88 2.52
CA HIS A 120 3.38 6.89 1.29
C HIS A 120 2.83 8.29 0.97
N ASP A 121 3.67 9.32 1.03
CA ASP A 121 3.26 10.72 0.93
C ASP A 121 3.20 11.24 -0.52
N GLU A 122 4.33 11.75 -1.01
CA GLU A 122 4.47 12.43 -2.29
C GLU A 122 5.49 11.76 -3.22
N LEU A 123 5.42 12.12 -4.50
CA LEU A 123 6.40 11.68 -5.49
C LEU A 123 7.76 12.38 -5.26
N VAL A 124 8.70 11.69 -4.63
CA VAL A 124 10.07 12.20 -4.47
C VAL A 124 10.87 11.94 -5.74
N THR A 125 11.38 13.01 -6.38
CA THR A 125 12.22 12.89 -7.58
C THR A 125 13.69 13.11 -7.20
N ASN A 126 14.49 12.06 -7.31
CA ASN A 126 15.90 12.09 -6.89
C ASN A 126 16.85 12.50 -8.02
N SER A 127 16.51 12.18 -9.28
CA SER A 127 17.34 12.48 -10.45
C SER A 127 16.55 12.34 -11.76
N PRO A 128 17.09 12.77 -12.92
CA PRO A 128 16.50 12.51 -14.23
C PRO A 128 16.20 11.04 -14.54
N ASN A 129 16.82 10.11 -13.79
CA ASN A 129 16.72 8.67 -14.01
C ASN A 129 16.13 7.92 -12.80
N SER A 130 15.61 8.61 -11.79
CA SER A 130 15.06 7.94 -10.59
C SER A 130 14.00 8.76 -9.88
N LEU A 131 12.93 8.08 -9.46
CA LEU A 131 11.87 8.60 -8.61
C LEU A 131 11.50 7.60 -7.51
N SER A 132 10.81 8.08 -6.47
CA SER A 132 10.22 7.26 -5.41
C SER A 132 8.83 6.77 -5.78
N TRP A 133 8.42 5.62 -5.23
CA TRP A 133 7.18 4.91 -5.58
C TRP A 133 6.09 5.13 -4.51
N CYS A 134 5.96 6.36 -4.03
CA CYS A 134 5.23 6.66 -2.80
C CYS A 134 4.24 7.84 -2.89
N SER A 135 3.59 8.04 -4.05
CA SER A 135 2.67 9.16 -4.29
C SER A 135 1.23 8.97 -3.78
N GLN A 136 0.99 7.94 -2.96
CA GLN A 136 -0.38 7.52 -2.64
C GLN A 136 -1.17 8.60 -1.90
N TRP A 137 -0.55 9.29 -0.94
CA TRP A 137 -1.22 10.34 -0.18
C TRP A 137 -1.54 11.56 -1.04
N GLY A 138 -0.62 12.00 -1.89
CA GLY A 138 -0.84 13.12 -2.80
C GLY A 138 -2.02 12.90 -3.76
N ILE A 139 -2.21 11.68 -4.25
CA ILE A 139 -3.42 11.30 -5.01
C ILE A 139 -4.64 11.23 -4.10
N PHE A 140 -4.53 10.55 -2.95
CA PHE A 140 -5.64 10.37 -2.01
C PHE A 140 -6.21 11.72 -1.54
N GLU A 141 -5.39 12.70 -1.20
CA GLU A 141 -5.85 14.05 -0.82
C GLU A 141 -6.21 14.94 -2.01
N GLY A 142 -5.79 14.59 -3.22
CA GLY A 142 -5.99 15.42 -4.41
C GLY A 142 -5.11 16.68 -4.42
N THR A 143 -3.86 16.56 -3.93
CA THR A 143 -2.93 17.69 -3.73
C THR A 143 -1.59 17.50 -4.44
N GLY A 144 -1.27 16.29 -4.93
CA GLY A 144 0.07 15.97 -5.45
C GLY A 144 0.40 16.47 -6.86
N GLY A 145 -0.59 16.97 -7.61
CA GLY A 145 -0.47 17.38 -9.01
C GLY A 145 0.29 18.70 -9.21
N ALA A 146 1.17 18.75 -10.20
CA ALA A 146 1.98 19.91 -10.51
C ALA A 146 1.27 20.86 -11.49
N GLY A 147 0.87 22.04 -11.00
CA GLY A 147 0.37 23.15 -11.83
C GLY A 147 -1.11 23.09 -12.20
N GLU A 148 -1.89 22.20 -11.59
CA GLU A 148 -3.31 22.00 -11.89
C GLU A 148 -4.20 22.66 -10.82
N GLU A 149 -4.46 23.96 -10.98
CA GLU A 149 -5.32 24.74 -10.07
C GLU A 149 -6.78 24.27 -10.05
N GLY A 150 -7.29 23.56 -11.08
CA GLY A 150 -8.65 23.01 -11.10
C GLY A 150 -8.79 21.59 -10.58
N ALA A 151 -7.75 20.76 -10.71
CA ALA A 151 -7.70 19.46 -10.06
C ALA A 151 -7.55 19.57 -8.53
N GLY A 152 -6.79 20.55 -8.04
CA GLY A 152 -6.60 20.77 -6.62
C GLY A 152 -7.94 21.02 -5.92
N THR A 153 -8.34 20.14 -4.99
CA THR A 153 -9.61 20.10 -4.22
C THR A 153 -10.68 19.12 -4.70
N VAL A 154 -10.53 18.44 -5.85
CA VAL A 154 -11.48 17.40 -6.24
C VAL A 154 -11.31 16.18 -5.31
N VAL A 155 -12.26 16.00 -4.39
CA VAL A 155 -12.24 14.92 -3.41
C VAL A 155 -13.34 13.90 -3.72
N SER A 156 -12.94 12.63 -3.86
CA SER A 156 -13.89 11.52 -4.00
C SER A 156 -14.40 11.03 -2.64
N SER A 157 -15.47 10.22 -2.63
CA SER A 157 -15.96 9.59 -1.39
C SER A 157 -14.94 8.66 -0.73
N HIS A 158 -13.96 8.13 -1.46
CA HIS A 158 -12.90 7.30 -0.87
C HIS A 158 -11.98 8.11 0.06
N THR A 159 -11.81 9.40 -0.19
CA THR A 159 -10.95 10.28 0.63
C THR A 159 -11.58 10.64 1.97
N GLN A 160 -12.89 10.41 2.10
CA GLN A 160 -13.70 10.70 3.29
C GLN A 160 -13.82 9.51 4.24
N MET A 161 -13.20 8.37 3.91
CA MET A 161 -13.19 7.20 4.78
C MET A 161 -12.39 7.49 6.04
N GLU A 162 -13.03 7.35 7.21
CA GLU A 162 -12.40 7.63 8.52
C GLU A 162 -11.12 6.82 8.75
N ASP A 163 -11.17 5.54 8.37
CA ASP A 163 -10.06 4.59 8.47
C ASP A 163 -8.97 4.80 7.39
N GLY A 164 -9.21 5.66 6.40
CA GLY A 164 -8.27 5.95 5.31
C GLY A 164 -7.70 4.68 4.66
N CYS A 165 -6.38 4.60 4.56
CA CYS A 165 -5.66 3.49 3.90
C CYS A 165 -6.01 2.12 4.49
N ILE A 166 -6.14 2.03 5.82
CA ILE A 166 -6.33 0.75 6.51
C ILE A 166 -7.73 0.18 6.31
N GLY A 167 -8.72 1.03 5.99
CA GLY A 167 -10.09 0.63 5.70
C GLY A 167 -10.17 -0.33 4.50
N CYS A 168 -9.27 -0.19 3.53
CA CYS A 168 -9.19 -1.10 2.37
C CYS A 168 -8.02 -2.09 2.50
N HIS A 169 -6.82 -1.59 2.78
CA HIS A 169 -5.60 -2.40 2.70
C HIS A 169 -5.43 -3.38 3.87
N MET A 170 -5.99 -3.05 5.04
CA MET A 170 -5.90 -3.88 6.24
C MET A 170 -7.25 -4.49 6.64
N ALA A 171 -8.28 -4.36 5.78
CA ALA A 171 -9.53 -5.07 5.96
C ALA A 171 -9.25 -6.58 6.15
N PRO A 172 -9.94 -7.28 7.06
CA PRO A 172 -9.73 -8.70 7.26
C PRO A 172 -9.87 -9.49 5.94
N SER A 173 -9.07 -10.54 5.78
CA SER A 173 -9.32 -11.55 4.76
C SER A 173 -10.66 -12.25 5.07
N PHE A 174 -11.36 -12.74 4.04
CA PHE A 174 -12.60 -13.47 4.22
C PHE A 174 -12.37 -14.97 4.51
N GLU A 175 -13.38 -15.63 5.07
CA GLU A 175 -13.30 -17.03 5.51
C GLU A 175 -12.97 -17.98 4.35
N GLY A 176 -12.11 -18.97 4.62
CA GLY A 176 -11.70 -19.99 3.65
C GLY A 176 -10.59 -19.57 2.69
N LEU A 177 -10.15 -18.30 2.72
CA LEU A 177 -8.99 -17.82 1.98
C LEU A 177 -7.70 -17.98 2.79
N ASP A 178 -6.57 -18.22 2.11
CA ASP A 178 -5.25 -18.06 2.73
C ASP A 178 -5.07 -16.59 3.19
N PRO A 179 -4.92 -16.34 4.51
CA PRO A 179 -4.86 -14.99 5.06
C PRO A 179 -3.62 -14.21 4.60
N THR A 180 -2.63 -14.86 3.97
CA THR A 180 -1.39 -14.22 3.48
C THR A 180 -1.52 -13.58 2.09
N LEU A 181 -2.67 -13.75 1.41
CA LEU A 181 -2.87 -13.23 0.06
C LEU A 181 -3.34 -11.77 0.02
N VAL A 182 -4.38 -11.43 0.80
CA VAL A 182 -4.99 -10.09 0.84
C VAL A 182 -5.49 -9.74 2.23
N GLY A 183 -5.60 -8.44 2.52
CA GLY A 183 -6.12 -7.92 3.78
C GLY A 183 -5.12 -8.00 4.95
N GLY A 184 -5.57 -7.56 6.13
CA GLY A 184 -4.78 -7.59 7.36
C GLY A 184 -3.38 -7.00 7.19
N HIS A 185 -2.36 -7.69 7.70
CA HIS A 185 -0.96 -7.24 7.62
C HIS A 185 -0.25 -7.64 6.32
N THR A 186 -0.98 -8.10 5.31
CA THR A 186 -0.45 -8.23 3.94
C THR A 186 -0.44 -6.86 3.25
N PHE A 187 -1.31 -5.95 3.71
CA PHE A 187 -1.59 -4.63 3.14
C PHE A 187 -2.09 -4.65 1.69
N ARG A 188 -2.55 -5.80 1.20
CA ARG A 188 -3.01 -5.97 -0.20
C ARG A 188 -4.53 -5.97 -0.27
N VAL A 189 -5.08 -5.12 -1.13
CA VAL A 189 -6.49 -5.23 -1.54
C VAL A 189 -6.65 -6.32 -2.61
N LYS A 190 -5.66 -6.44 -3.51
CA LYS A 190 -5.61 -7.42 -4.59
C LYS A 190 -4.19 -7.99 -4.69
N THR A 191 -4.04 -9.29 -4.99
CA THR A 191 -2.74 -9.89 -5.28
C THR A 191 -2.17 -9.40 -6.62
N LYS A 192 -0.84 -9.42 -6.74
CA LYS A 192 -0.09 -9.08 -7.96
C LYS A 192 1.03 -10.12 -8.18
N GLY A 193 1.56 -10.18 -9.40
CA GLY A 193 2.65 -11.08 -9.78
C GLY A 193 2.21 -12.54 -9.86
N ASP A 194 3.06 -13.46 -9.39
CA ASP A 194 2.86 -14.91 -9.50
C ASP A 194 1.84 -15.49 -8.50
N LEU A 195 1.24 -14.65 -7.66
CA LEU A 195 0.22 -15.08 -6.71
C LEU A 195 -1.13 -15.31 -7.42
N PRO A 196 -1.97 -16.24 -6.92
CA PRO A 196 -3.31 -16.44 -7.45
C PRO A 196 -4.11 -15.13 -7.45
N PRO A 197 -4.80 -14.77 -8.54
CA PRO A 197 -5.56 -13.53 -8.63
C PRO A 197 -6.68 -13.53 -7.59
N THR A 198 -6.52 -12.70 -6.57
CA THR A 198 -7.37 -12.66 -5.38
C THR A 198 -7.64 -11.21 -5.06
N PHE A 199 -8.91 -10.85 -4.88
CA PHE A 199 -9.35 -9.50 -4.58
C PHE A 199 -10.24 -9.53 -3.34
N ASN A 200 -9.93 -8.67 -2.36
CA ASN A 200 -10.76 -8.47 -1.19
C ASN A 200 -11.81 -7.38 -1.46
N SER A 201 -13.00 -7.79 -1.88
CA SER A 201 -14.12 -6.88 -2.18
C SER A 201 -14.87 -6.41 -0.94
N GLU A 202 -14.79 -7.14 0.17
CA GLU A 202 -15.53 -6.86 1.42
C GLU A 202 -15.47 -5.39 1.87
N PRO A 203 -14.31 -4.72 1.96
CA PRO A 203 -14.27 -3.31 2.39
C PRO A 203 -15.07 -2.37 1.48
N CYS A 204 -15.21 -2.71 0.20
CA CYS A 204 -15.94 -1.90 -0.77
C CYS A 204 -17.47 -1.99 -0.59
N LEU A 205 -17.97 -3.11 -0.06
CA LEU A 205 -19.41 -3.43 -0.03
C LEU A 205 -20.22 -2.57 0.94
N SER A 206 -19.55 -1.82 1.82
CA SER A 206 -20.19 -0.82 2.69
C SER A 206 -20.82 0.34 1.90
N CYS A 207 -20.27 0.67 0.72
CA CYS A 207 -20.77 1.75 -0.14
C CYS A 207 -21.13 1.27 -1.55
N HIS A 208 -20.43 0.27 -2.07
CA HIS A 208 -20.69 -0.30 -3.39
C HIS A 208 -21.60 -1.52 -3.26
N LYS A 209 -22.81 -1.44 -3.83
CA LYS A 209 -23.78 -2.55 -3.79
C LYS A 209 -23.23 -3.86 -4.34
N ILE A 210 -22.33 -3.75 -5.32
CA ILE A 210 -21.60 -4.87 -5.94
C ILE A 210 -20.20 -4.34 -6.22
N MET A 211 -19.19 -5.14 -5.85
CA MET A 211 -17.81 -4.89 -6.22
C MET A 211 -17.14 -6.23 -6.53
N THR A 212 -16.67 -6.38 -7.76
CA THR A 212 -15.96 -7.58 -8.24
C THR A 212 -14.60 -7.19 -8.80
N SER A 213 -13.73 -8.17 -9.06
CA SER A 213 -12.44 -7.87 -9.70
C SER A 213 -12.63 -7.25 -11.08
N GLU A 214 -13.65 -7.67 -11.82
CA GLU A 214 -13.95 -7.17 -13.16
C GLU A 214 -14.38 -5.70 -13.13
N ILE A 215 -15.24 -5.32 -12.17
CA ILE A 215 -15.65 -3.91 -11.98
C ILE A 215 -14.45 -3.05 -11.61
N LEU A 216 -13.59 -3.54 -10.70
CA LEU A 216 -12.36 -2.85 -10.34
C LEU A 216 -11.43 -2.69 -11.56
N ASP A 217 -11.23 -3.76 -12.31
CA ASP A 217 -10.35 -3.78 -13.49
C ASP A 217 -10.88 -2.83 -14.59
N GLU A 218 -12.19 -2.78 -14.81
CA GLU A 218 -12.79 -1.82 -15.75
C GLU A 218 -12.55 -0.36 -15.32
N SER A 219 -12.74 -0.04 -14.03
CA SER A 219 -12.45 1.29 -13.50
C SER A 219 -10.96 1.66 -13.65
N GLN A 220 -10.05 0.71 -13.39
CA GLN A 220 -8.61 0.93 -13.51
C GLN A 220 -8.16 1.02 -14.99
N ASN A 221 -8.84 0.33 -15.90
CA ASN A 221 -8.58 0.38 -17.34
C ASN A 221 -8.81 1.79 -17.89
N GLN A 222 -9.86 2.49 -17.46
CA GLN A 222 -10.13 3.87 -17.88
C GLN A 222 -8.96 4.81 -17.54
N VAL A 223 -8.38 4.67 -16.33
CA VAL A 223 -7.20 5.46 -15.94
C VAL A 223 -5.96 5.03 -16.71
N ARG A 224 -5.81 3.73 -17.00
CA ARG A 224 -4.69 3.25 -17.82
C ARG A 224 -4.75 3.79 -19.25
N GLU A 225 -5.94 3.92 -19.84
CA GLU A 225 -6.13 4.54 -21.14
C GLU A 225 -5.72 6.02 -21.12
N LEU A 226 -6.17 6.79 -20.12
CA LEU A 226 -5.75 8.19 -19.94
C LEU A 226 -4.24 8.34 -19.73
N LEU A 227 -3.61 7.45 -18.97
CA LEU A 227 -2.15 7.40 -18.85
C LEU A 227 -1.50 7.07 -20.20
N GLY A 228 -2.06 6.15 -20.99
CA GLY A 228 -1.59 5.84 -22.34
C GLY A 228 -1.60 7.06 -23.25
N ASP A 229 -2.71 7.80 -23.26
CA ASP A 229 -2.88 9.01 -24.06
C ASP A 229 -1.93 10.12 -23.62
N LEU A 230 -1.87 10.44 -22.31
CA LEU A 230 -0.93 11.43 -21.78
C LEU A 230 0.53 11.01 -22.04
N GLY A 231 0.84 9.73 -21.85
CA GLY A 231 2.15 9.17 -22.10
C GLY A 231 2.60 9.37 -23.54
N ALA A 232 1.70 9.18 -24.51
CA ALA A 232 1.98 9.40 -25.94
C ALA A 232 2.25 10.87 -26.28
N MET A 233 1.77 11.83 -25.48
CA MET A 233 2.03 13.26 -25.66
C MET A 233 3.37 13.71 -25.08
N LEU A 234 3.99 12.92 -24.21
CA LEU A 234 5.21 13.29 -23.49
C LEU A 234 6.49 12.86 -24.23
N PRO A 235 7.60 13.62 -24.09
CA PRO A 235 8.90 13.17 -24.54
C PRO A 235 9.31 11.84 -23.90
N GLN A 236 9.76 10.90 -24.72
CA GLN A 236 10.04 9.52 -24.32
C GLN A 236 11.52 9.29 -23.98
N ARG A 237 11.77 8.27 -23.16
CA ARG A 237 13.08 7.66 -22.90
C ARG A 237 13.00 6.13 -23.01
N PRO A 238 14.11 5.43 -23.22
CA PRO A 238 14.13 3.97 -23.11
C PRO A 238 13.63 3.51 -21.74
N ASP A 239 12.83 2.46 -21.73
CA ASP A 239 12.36 1.83 -20.51
C ASP A 239 13.46 0.93 -19.91
N PRO A 240 13.98 1.23 -18.70
CA PRO A 240 14.99 0.39 -18.09
C PRO A 240 14.47 -0.98 -17.65
N GLU A 241 13.16 -1.12 -17.42
CA GLU A 241 12.53 -2.37 -16.96
C GLU A 241 12.13 -3.27 -18.13
N ASN A 242 11.98 -2.72 -19.33
CA ASN A 242 11.56 -3.45 -20.51
C ASN A 242 12.39 -3.04 -21.76
N PRO A 243 13.51 -3.73 -22.04
CA PRO A 243 14.36 -3.43 -23.17
C PRO A 243 13.60 -3.47 -24.52
N GLY A 244 13.56 -2.33 -25.21
CA GLY A 244 12.88 -2.19 -26.50
C GLY A 244 11.57 -1.41 -26.44
N SER A 245 11.06 -1.07 -25.26
CA SER A 245 9.99 -0.09 -25.09
C SER A 245 10.52 1.28 -24.68
N THR A 246 9.61 2.26 -24.74
CA THR A 246 9.85 3.60 -24.21
C THR A 246 8.78 3.96 -23.19
N VAL A 247 9.16 4.82 -22.26
CA VAL A 247 8.27 5.43 -21.27
C VAL A 247 8.49 6.94 -21.23
N PRO A 248 7.56 7.74 -20.68
CA PRO A 248 7.79 9.16 -20.50
C PRO A 248 9.08 9.46 -19.74
N ARG A 249 9.75 10.56 -20.09
CA ARG A 249 10.87 11.06 -19.28
C ARG A 249 10.40 11.40 -17.88
N PHE A 250 11.30 11.31 -16.90
CA PHE A 250 10.99 11.73 -15.53
C PHE A 250 10.96 13.25 -15.40
N PRO A 251 10.27 13.80 -14.38
CA PRO A 251 10.05 15.25 -14.29
C PRO A 251 11.34 16.07 -14.13
N ALA A 252 12.37 15.48 -13.50
CA ALA A 252 13.67 16.11 -13.31
C ALA A 252 14.58 16.07 -14.56
N ASP A 253 14.13 15.51 -15.68
CA ASP A 253 14.91 15.50 -16.91
C ASP A 253 15.08 16.93 -17.46
N PRO A 254 16.32 17.44 -17.58
CA PRO A 254 16.59 18.83 -17.93
C PRO A 254 16.26 19.17 -19.39
N THR A 255 15.90 18.17 -20.21
CA THR A 255 15.49 18.37 -21.61
C THR A 255 14.01 18.73 -21.75
N LEU A 256 13.22 18.57 -20.68
CA LEU A 256 11.80 18.91 -20.69
C LEU A 256 11.59 20.42 -20.57
N THR A 257 10.60 20.95 -21.28
CA THR A 257 10.07 22.27 -20.95
C THR A 257 9.35 22.24 -19.59
N ASP A 258 9.16 23.39 -18.94
CA ASP A 258 8.42 23.48 -17.68
C ASP A 258 7.04 22.81 -17.73
N LEU A 259 6.32 22.97 -18.86
CA LEU A 259 5.01 22.34 -19.05
C LEU A 259 5.15 20.82 -19.17
N GLN A 260 6.14 20.32 -19.92
CA GLN A 260 6.37 18.88 -20.05
C GLN A 260 6.86 18.26 -18.73
N ALA A 261 7.65 18.97 -17.94
CA ALA A 261 8.10 18.53 -16.63
C ALA A 261 6.92 18.38 -15.65
N ARG A 262 6.01 19.37 -15.62
CA ARG A 262 4.77 19.28 -14.82
C ARG A 262 3.84 18.16 -15.30
N ALA A 263 3.66 18.01 -16.62
CA ALA A 263 2.84 16.94 -17.17
C ALA A 263 3.44 15.55 -16.92
N SER A 264 4.76 15.43 -17.03
CA SER A 264 5.50 14.23 -16.64
C SER A 264 5.31 13.94 -15.14
N HIS A 265 5.34 14.95 -14.28
CA HIS A 265 5.06 14.78 -12.85
C HIS A 265 3.68 14.20 -12.63
N ASN A 266 2.64 14.75 -13.27
CA ASN A 266 1.27 14.25 -13.14
C ASN A 266 1.12 12.81 -13.65
N TYR A 267 1.74 12.48 -14.79
CA TYR A 267 1.79 11.12 -15.30
C TYR A 267 2.40 10.14 -14.27
N TRP A 268 3.59 10.45 -13.76
CA TRP A 268 4.30 9.58 -12.83
C TRP A 268 3.67 9.56 -11.44
N LEU A 269 3.03 10.65 -11.01
CA LEU A 269 2.27 10.70 -9.77
C LEU A 269 1.15 9.65 -9.77
N VAL A 270 0.37 9.59 -10.86
CA VAL A 270 -0.73 8.63 -10.99
C VAL A 270 -0.23 7.21 -11.26
N GLU A 271 0.78 7.04 -12.11
CA GLU A 271 1.33 5.71 -12.40
C GLU A 271 1.98 5.09 -11.14
N LYS A 272 2.74 5.86 -10.36
CA LYS A 272 3.42 5.40 -9.15
C LYS A 272 2.55 5.33 -7.91
N ASP A 273 1.39 6.00 -7.92
CA ASP A 273 0.35 5.76 -6.93
C ASP A 273 -0.12 4.30 -7.00
N GLY A 274 -0.21 3.76 -8.23
CA GLY A 274 -0.41 2.34 -8.49
C GLY A 274 -1.81 1.82 -8.14
N SER A 275 -2.70 2.67 -7.65
CA SER A 275 -4.12 2.37 -7.45
C SER A 275 -4.92 2.51 -8.75
N LEU A 276 -4.33 3.15 -9.77
CA LEU A 276 -4.97 3.49 -11.05
C LEU A 276 -6.29 4.22 -10.82
N GLY A 277 -6.23 5.24 -9.96
CA GLY A 277 -7.33 6.15 -9.64
C GLY A 277 -8.25 5.67 -8.52
N VAL A 278 -8.10 4.47 -7.97
CA VAL A 278 -8.97 4.01 -6.86
C VAL A 278 -8.82 4.90 -5.62
N HIS A 279 -7.63 5.43 -5.32
CA HIS A 279 -7.46 6.31 -4.17
C HIS A 279 -8.26 7.62 -4.27
N ASN A 280 -8.38 8.18 -5.49
CA ASN A 280 -9.21 9.35 -5.75
C ASN A 280 -9.63 9.41 -7.25
N PRO A 281 -10.73 8.75 -7.64
CA PRO A 281 -11.06 8.57 -9.06
C PRO A 281 -11.43 9.88 -9.76
N ALA A 282 -12.11 10.78 -9.04
CA ALA A 282 -12.49 12.09 -9.58
C ALA A 282 -11.26 12.96 -9.81
N TYR A 283 -10.37 13.07 -8.82
CA TYR A 283 -9.12 13.81 -8.94
C TYR A 283 -8.22 13.28 -10.05
N THR A 284 -8.01 11.96 -10.07
CA THR A 284 -7.09 11.32 -11.02
C THR A 284 -7.50 11.58 -12.46
N ARG A 285 -8.80 11.48 -12.75
CA ARG A 285 -9.32 11.75 -14.09
C ARG A 285 -9.13 13.23 -14.47
N VAL A 286 -9.58 14.15 -13.62
CA VAL A 286 -9.46 15.60 -13.88
C VAL A 286 -8.00 15.99 -14.06
N LEU A 287 -7.09 15.49 -13.21
CA LEU A 287 -5.67 15.75 -13.29
C LEU A 287 -5.09 15.35 -14.66
N LEU A 288 -5.39 14.14 -15.13
CA LEU A 288 -4.88 13.64 -16.42
C LEU A 288 -5.49 14.39 -17.61
N GLU A 289 -6.79 14.64 -17.58
CA GLU A 289 -7.52 15.37 -18.63
C GLU A 289 -7.02 16.83 -18.75
N GLU A 290 -6.96 17.57 -17.65
CA GLU A 290 -6.45 18.96 -17.64
C GLU A 290 -4.98 19.03 -18.09
N THR A 291 -4.15 18.06 -17.66
CA THR A 291 -2.75 17.98 -18.09
C THR A 291 -2.64 17.83 -19.62
N MET A 292 -3.47 16.94 -20.22
CA MET A 292 -3.49 16.74 -21.66
C MET A 292 -4.01 17.98 -22.40
N GLU A 293 -5.05 18.65 -21.89
CA GLU A 293 -5.56 19.88 -22.49
C GLU A 293 -4.50 20.98 -22.54
N ARG A 294 -3.74 21.17 -21.46
CA ARG A 294 -2.64 22.14 -21.42
C ARG A 294 -1.53 21.79 -22.40
N LEU A 295 -1.14 20.52 -22.50
CA LEU A 295 -0.16 20.08 -23.50
C LEU A 295 -0.64 20.32 -24.94
N ALA A 296 -1.95 20.24 -25.17
CA ALA A 296 -2.57 20.55 -26.46
C ALA A 296 -2.71 22.07 -26.71
N GLY A 297 -2.25 22.93 -25.80
CA GLY A 297 -2.34 24.39 -25.91
C GLY A 297 -3.74 24.94 -25.65
N ARG A 298 -4.63 24.14 -25.05
CA ARG A 298 -5.95 24.57 -24.59
C ARG A 298 -5.83 25.02 -23.14
N ASP A 299 -6.52 26.10 -22.80
CA ASP A 299 -6.62 26.55 -21.41
C ASP A 299 -7.95 26.02 -20.84
N PRO A 300 -7.93 25.02 -19.95
CA PRO A 300 -9.14 24.42 -19.37
C PRO A 300 -10.03 25.44 -18.63
N PHE A 301 -9.49 26.60 -18.23
CA PHE A 301 -10.23 27.65 -17.53
C PHE A 301 -10.64 28.82 -18.42
N ARG A 302 -10.26 28.79 -19.70
CA ARG A 302 -10.69 29.77 -20.68
C ARG A 302 -11.97 29.30 -21.36
N TYR A 303 -13.07 29.35 -20.62
CA TYR A 303 -14.39 29.35 -21.26
C TYR A 303 -14.53 30.63 -22.11
N PRO A 304 -15.19 30.57 -23.29
CA PRO A 304 -15.50 31.76 -24.09
C PRO A 304 -16.36 32.77 -23.34
#